data_AF-A0A0F8F1Z3-F1
#
_entry.id   AF-A0A0F8F1Z3-F1
#
_cell.length_a   1.000
_cell.length_b   1.000
_cell.length_c   1.000
_cell.angle_alpha   90.00
_cell.angle_beta   90.00
_cell.angle_gamma   90.00
#
_symmetry.space_group_name_H-M   'P 1'
#
loop_
_entity.id
_entity.type
_entity.pdbx_description
1 polymer ?
#
loop_
_entity_poly.entity_id
_entity_poly.type
_entity_poly.pdbx_seq_one_letter_code
_entity_poly.pdbx_strand_id
1 'polypeptide(L)'
;MELDISEQDPEEMDLADVALEYEELVSAISILEKRREELRARIMDTFAEKEIDVLRIGHVELRRQKADWKLWHINRLKPYLVERELWDMVESVDRKNLSKLIEKGFLTEEELKGMYDVETRYSLRVNRV
;
A
#
# COMPACT_ATOMS: atom_id res chain seq x y z
N MET A 1 14.56 -12.89 -17.13
CA MET A 1 15.07 -11.52 -17.27
C MET A 1 16.14 -11.41 -16.22
N GLU A 2 17.38 -11.45 -16.66
CA GLU A 2 18.52 -11.10 -15.81
C GLU A 2 18.56 -9.57 -15.80
N LEU A 3 18.59 -8.98 -14.59
CA LEU A 3 18.81 -7.56 -14.43
C LEU A 3 20.32 -7.43 -14.23
N ASP A 4 20.99 -6.89 -15.24
CA ASP A 4 22.43 -6.62 -15.21
C ASP A 4 22.62 -5.34 -14.40
N ILE A 5 22.70 -5.49 -13.08
CA ILE A 5 22.91 -4.40 -12.14
C ILE A 5 24.31 -4.59 -11.56
N SER A 6 25.09 -3.51 -11.53
CA SER A 6 26.39 -3.47 -10.85
C SER A 6 26.25 -3.91 -9.38
N GLU A 7 27.15 -4.78 -8.91
CA GLU A 7 27.24 -5.20 -7.50
C GLU A 7 28.54 -4.68 -6.87
N GLN A 8 28.88 -3.42 -7.13
CA GLN A 8 30.07 -2.80 -6.55
C GLN A 8 29.87 -2.48 -5.07
N ASP A 9 30.95 -2.46 -4.30
CA ASP A 9 30.89 -2.01 -2.91
C ASP A 9 30.65 -0.49 -2.88
N PRO A 10 29.52 0.00 -2.32
CA PRO A 10 29.24 1.43 -2.27
C PRO A 10 30.28 2.24 -1.50
N GLU A 11 31.08 1.60 -0.62
CA GLU A 11 32.17 2.27 0.12
C GLU A 11 33.40 2.55 -0.76
N GLU A 12 33.54 1.88 -1.91
CA GLU A 12 34.65 2.03 -2.84
C GLU A 12 34.32 2.93 -4.05
N MET A 13 33.07 3.35 -4.19
CA MET A 13 32.56 4.14 -5.31
C MET A 13 32.63 5.65 -5.03
N ASP A 14 32.80 6.46 -6.08
CA ASP A 14 32.57 7.90 -5.96
C ASP A 14 31.07 8.24 -5.98
N LEU A 15 30.70 9.45 -5.55
CA LEU A 15 29.29 9.84 -5.43
C LEU A 15 28.55 9.82 -6.78
N ALA A 16 29.24 10.06 -7.91
CA ALA A 16 28.62 10.02 -9.21
C ALA A 16 28.29 8.57 -9.61
N ASP A 17 29.22 7.65 -9.35
CA ASP A 17 29.01 6.22 -9.58
C ASP A 17 27.87 5.68 -8.71
N VAL A 18 27.83 6.04 -7.42
CA VAL A 18 26.73 5.65 -6.51
C VAL A 18 25.38 6.17 -7.01
N ALA A 19 25.33 7.40 -7.52
CA ALA A 19 24.08 8.00 -8.01
C ALA A 19 23.58 7.30 -9.28
N LEU A 20 24.48 6.86 -10.16
CA LEU A 20 24.13 6.11 -11.36
C LEU A 20 23.61 4.71 -11.02
N GLU A 21 24.32 3.96 -10.16
CA GLU A 21 23.88 2.62 -9.75
C GLU A 21 22.54 2.67 -9.00
N TYR A 22 22.33 3.70 -8.17
CA TYR A 22 21.04 3.92 -7.52
C TYR A 22 19.90 4.18 -8.51
N GLU A 23 20.13 4.97 -9.57
CA GLU A 23 19.13 5.22 -10.61
C GLU A 23 18.79 3.93 -11.37
N GLU A 24 19.80 3.15 -11.75
CA GLU A 24 19.63 1.85 -12.40
C GLU A 24 18.79 0.90 -11.53
N LEU A 25 19.06 0.85 -10.22
CA LEU A 25 18.28 0.09 -9.24
C LEU A 25 16.83 0.57 -9.17
N VAL A 26 16.58 1.88 -9.11
CA VAL A 26 15.21 2.45 -9.10
C VAL A 26 14.46 2.05 -10.36
N SER A 27 15.12 2.15 -11.52
CA SER A 27 14.57 1.78 -12.82
C SER A 27 14.25 0.27 -12.89
N ALA A 28 15.15 -0.58 -12.41
CA ALA A 28 14.95 -2.03 -12.34
C ALA A 28 13.81 -2.42 -11.38
N ILE A 29 13.74 -1.79 -10.20
CA ILE A 29 12.67 -1.97 -9.22
C ILE A 29 11.33 -1.61 -9.86
N SER A 30 11.24 -0.48 -10.57
CA SER A 30 10.00 -0.05 -11.25
C SER A 30 9.47 -1.10 -12.25
N ILE A 31 10.37 -1.72 -13.03
CA ILE A 31 10.01 -2.80 -13.96
C ILE A 31 9.48 -4.02 -13.20
N LEU A 32 10.16 -4.43 -12.12
CA LEU A 32 9.75 -5.56 -11.29
C LEU A 32 8.42 -5.30 -10.57
N GLU A 33 8.20 -4.07 -10.09
CA GLU A 33 6.95 -3.66 -9.46
C GLU A 33 5.79 -3.71 -10.44
N LYS A 34 5.98 -3.20 -11.66
CA LYS A 34 4.99 -3.31 -12.73
C LYS A 34 4.65 -4.77 -13.01
N ARG A 35 5.67 -5.62 -13.16
CA ARG A 35 5.45 -7.06 -13.42
C ARG A 35 4.75 -7.75 -12.25
N ARG A 36 5.12 -7.41 -11.02
CA ARG A 36 4.47 -7.91 -9.80
C ARG A 36 2.99 -7.53 -9.78
N GLU A 37 2.65 -6.29 -10.16
CA GLU A 37 1.26 -5.83 -10.18
C GLU A 37 0.44 -6.55 -11.27
N GLU A 38 0.99 -6.75 -12.46
CA GLU A 38 0.35 -7.55 -13.52
C GLU A 38 0.02 -8.98 -13.04
N LEU A 39 0.98 -9.64 -12.38
CA LEU A 39 0.79 -10.98 -11.82
C LEU A 39 -0.23 -10.97 -10.69
N ARG A 40 -0.17 -9.98 -9.79
CA ARG A 40 -1.12 -9.80 -8.69
C ARG A 40 -2.55 -9.65 -9.21
N ALA A 41 -2.76 -8.78 -10.19
CA ALA A 41 -4.06 -8.56 -10.81
C ALA A 41 -4.60 -9.86 -11.40
N ARG A 42 -3.78 -10.58 -12.19
CA ARG A 42 -4.19 -11.85 -12.80
C ARG A 42 -4.56 -12.91 -11.77
N ILE A 43 -3.83 -13.01 -10.67
CA ILE A 43 -4.14 -13.94 -9.57
C ILE A 43 -5.48 -13.55 -8.93
N MET A 44 -5.68 -12.27 -8.63
CA MET A 44 -6.91 -11.76 -8.00
C MET A 44 -8.14 -11.95 -8.88
N ASP A 45 -8.02 -11.70 -10.18
CA ASP A 45 -9.09 -11.94 -11.17
C ASP A 45 -9.46 -13.43 -11.19
N THR A 46 -8.45 -14.31 -11.24
CA THR A 46 -8.67 -15.76 -11.22
C THR A 46 -9.30 -16.23 -9.92
N PHE A 47 -8.88 -15.67 -8.79
CA PHE A 47 -9.47 -15.98 -7.48
C PHE A 47 -10.92 -15.51 -7.38
N ALA A 48 -11.25 -14.37 -8.00
CA ALA A 48 -12.61 -13.88 -8.07
C ALA A 48 -13.49 -14.74 -8.99
N GLU A 49 -13.01 -15.06 -10.19
CA GLU A 49 -13.74 -15.88 -11.17
C GLU A 49 -14.02 -17.30 -10.67
N LYS A 50 -13.05 -17.90 -9.97
CA LYS A 50 -13.13 -19.30 -9.50
C LYS A 50 -13.52 -19.46 -8.04
N GLU A 51 -13.85 -18.36 -7.36
CA GLU A 51 -14.19 -18.33 -5.93
C GLU A 51 -13.12 -19.00 -5.04
N ILE A 52 -11.84 -18.73 -5.33
CA ILE A 52 -10.70 -19.27 -4.58
C ILE A 52 -10.32 -18.27 -3.48
N ASP A 53 -10.40 -18.71 -2.22
CA ASP A 53 -9.93 -17.93 -1.08
C ASP A 53 -8.47 -18.20 -0.71
N VAL A 54 -8.00 -19.44 -0.89
CA VAL A 54 -6.62 -19.86 -0.56
C VAL A 54 -6.09 -20.83 -1.62
N LEU A 55 -4.84 -20.62 -2.04
CA LEU A 55 -4.10 -21.51 -2.93
C LEU A 55 -2.70 -21.76 -2.35
N ARG A 56 -2.30 -23.03 -2.25
CA ARG A 56 -0.96 -23.44 -1.82
C ARG A 56 -0.26 -24.14 -2.97
N ILE A 57 0.88 -23.62 -3.40
CA ILE A 57 1.70 -24.19 -4.48
C ILE A 57 3.16 -24.13 -4.07
N GLY A 58 3.83 -25.29 -4.01
CA GLY A 58 5.21 -25.39 -3.56
C GLY A 58 5.38 -24.80 -2.15
N HIS A 59 6.26 -23.81 -2.03
CA HIS A 59 6.60 -23.11 -0.77
C HIS A 59 5.82 -21.78 -0.59
N VAL A 60 4.72 -21.57 -1.33
CA VAL A 60 3.95 -20.32 -1.28
C VAL A 60 2.48 -20.60 -0.99
N GLU A 61 1.93 -19.85 -0.03
CA GLU A 61 0.49 -19.73 0.20
C GLU A 61 0.02 -18.35 -0.27
N LEU A 62 -0.96 -18.36 -1.17
CA LEU A 62 -1.66 -17.18 -1.67
C LEU A 62 -3.06 -17.15 -1.05
N ARG A 63 -3.44 -16.02 -0.45
CA ARG A 63 -4.76 -15.85 0.17
C ARG A 63 -5.44 -14.59 -0.35
N ARG A 64 -6.70 -14.72 -0.74
CA ARG A 64 -7.61 -13.61 -0.96
C ARG A 64 -8.06 -13.07 0.40
N GLN A 65 -7.54 -11.93 0.81
CA GLN A 65 -7.92 -11.33 2.08
C GLN A 65 -8.94 -10.21 1.85
N LYS A 66 -10.12 -10.37 2.46
CA LYS A 66 -11.10 -9.30 2.62
C LYS A 66 -10.50 -8.24 3.54
N ALA A 67 -10.53 -6.99 3.08
CA ALA A 67 -10.13 -5.83 3.84
C ALA A 67 -11.22 -4.77 3.69
N ASP A 68 -11.72 -4.30 4.82
CA ASP A 68 -12.65 -3.18 4.86
C ASP A 68 -11.88 -1.90 4.54
N TRP A 69 -12.23 -1.28 3.44
CA TRP A 69 -11.62 -0.05 2.98
C TRP A 69 -12.55 1.12 3.26
N LYS A 70 -12.08 2.07 4.07
CA LYS A 70 -12.83 3.29 4.37
C LYS A 70 -12.64 4.30 3.24
N LEU A 71 -13.74 4.65 2.58
CA LEU A 71 -13.82 5.70 1.57
C LEU A 71 -14.25 7.00 2.24
N TRP A 72 -13.28 7.86 2.53
CA TRP A 72 -13.51 9.09 3.29
C TRP A 72 -14.22 10.16 2.45
N HIS A 73 -15.33 10.67 2.99
CA HIS A 73 -16.09 11.78 2.41
C HIS A 73 -15.42 13.10 2.76
N ILE A 74 -14.48 13.55 1.93
CA ILE A 74 -13.70 14.79 2.17
C ILE A 74 -14.60 16.00 2.47
N ASN A 75 -15.76 16.10 1.81
CA ASN A 75 -16.72 17.19 1.98
C ASN A 75 -17.37 17.23 3.38
N ARG A 76 -17.38 16.10 4.09
CA ARG A 76 -17.85 16.01 5.48
C ARG A 76 -16.70 16.06 6.47
N LEU A 77 -15.60 15.39 6.15
CA LEU A 77 -14.46 15.23 7.04
C LEU A 77 -13.65 16.52 7.20
N LYS A 78 -13.43 17.26 6.11
CA LYS A 78 -12.64 18.50 6.17
C LYS A 78 -13.29 19.57 7.05
N PRO A 79 -14.58 19.92 6.89
CA PRO A 79 -15.23 20.86 7.80
C PRO A 79 -15.15 20.44 9.26
N TYR A 80 -15.36 19.15 9.54
CA TYR A 80 -15.27 18.60 10.90
C TYR A 80 -13.87 18.73 11.51
N LEU A 81 -12.81 18.38 10.75
CA LEU A 81 -11.43 18.52 11.21
C LEU A 81 -11.02 19.98 11.41
N VAL A 82 -11.56 20.91 10.61
CA VAL A 82 -11.33 22.35 10.78
C VAL A 82 -12.01 22.86 12.05
N GLU A 83 -13.27 22.49 12.31
CA GLU A 83 -13.99 22.84 13.53
C GLU A 83 -13.27 22.34 14.79
N ARG A 84 -12.57 21.22 14.67
CA ARG A 84 -11.79 20.57 15.74
C ARG A 84 -10.35 21.07 15.88
N GLU A 85 -9.90 22.01 15.03
CA GLU A 85 -8.51 22.49 14.94
C GLU A 85 -7.48 21.39 14.63
N LEU A 86 -7.92 20.30 13.98
CA LEU A 86 -7.08 19.14 13.64
C LEU A 86 -6.63 19.13 12.17
N TRP A 87 -7.22 19.97 11.32
CA TRP A 87 -6.92 19.99 9.88
C TRP A 87 -5.44 20.24 9.58
N ASP A 88 -4.83 21.17 10.31
CA ASP A 88 -3.43 21.56 10.12
C ASP A 88 -2.44 20.46 10.54
N MET A 89 -2.89 19.45 11.30
CA MET A 89 -2.06 18.32 11.73
C MET A 89 -1.95 17.21 10.69
N VAL A 90 -2.87 17.15 9.72
CA VAL A 90 -2.97 16.03 8.78
C VAL A 90 -2.57 16.38 7.36
N GLU A 91 -2.60 17.66 6.97
CA GLU A 91 -2.29 18.23 5.63
C GLU A 91 -3.11 17.64 4.46
N SER A 92 -3.53 16.39 4.55
CA SER A 92 -4.38 15.64 3.64
C SER A 92 -5.17 14.57 4.41
N VAL A 93 -6.32 14.21 3.85
CA VAL A 93 -7.20 13.18 4.41
C VAL A 93 -6.83 11.85 3.78
N ASP A 94 -5.93 11.13 4.44
CA ASP A 94 -5.63 9.75 4.13
C ASP A 94 -5.82 8.85 5.37
N ARG A 95 -5.88 7.54 5.13
CA ARG A 95 -6.05 6.55 6.19
C ARG A 95 -4.95 6.65 7.25
N LYS A 96 -3.71 6.92 6.86
CA LYS A 96 -2.54 6.93 7.76
C LYS A 96 -2.63 8.10 8.73
N ASN A 97 -3.01 9.27 8.24
CA ASN A 97 -3.13 10.49 9.04
C ASN A 97 -4.31 10.41 10.01
N LEU A 98 -5.46 9.88 9.56
CA LEU A 98 -6.61 9.67 10.44
C LEU A 98 -6.35 8.60 11.50
N SER A 99 -5.70 7.49 11.13
CA SER A 99 -5.28 6.47 12.11
C SER A 99 -4.35 7.05 13.17
N LYS A 100 -3.39 7.91 12.80
CA LYS A 100 -2.53 8.60 13.77
C LYS A 100 -3.31 9.51 14.73
N LEU A 101 -4.34 10.21 14.25
CA LEU A 101 -5.17 11.05 15.11
C LEU A 101 -5.97 10.20 16.12
N ILE A 102 -6.46 9.04 15.69
CA ILE A 102 -7.17 8.08 16.56
C ILE A 102 -6.21 7.48 17.59
N GLU A 103 -5.03 7.02 17.17
CA GLU A 103 -4.01 6.43 18.05
C GLU A 103 -3.55 7.41 19.14
N LYS A 104 -3.48 8.70 18.80
CA LYS A 104 -3.13 9.78 19.74
C LYS A 104 -4.31 10.26 20.60
N GLY A 105 -5.50 9.72 20.39
CA GLY A 105 -6.71 10.06 21.13
C GLY A 105 -7.33 11.42 20.79
N PHE A 106 -6.94 12.04 19.66
CA PHE A 106 -7.55 13.29 19.18
C PHE A 106 -8.91 13.07 18.53
N LEU A 107 -9.15 11.85 18.02
CA LEU A 107 -10.38 11.41 17.38
C LEU A 107 -10.75 10.01 17.86
N THR A 108 -12.03 9.69 17.82
CA THR A 108 -12.55 8.35 18.00
C THR A 108 -13.13 7.81 16.71
N GLU A 109 -13.27 6.50 16.62
CA GLU A 109 -13.84 5.87 15.43
C GLU A 109 -15.36 6.13 15.34
N GLU A 110 -16.05 6.30 16.47
CA GLU A 110 -17.44 6.74 16.53
C GLU A 110 -17.66 8.14 15.93
N GLU A 111 -16.78 9.10 16.24
CA GLU A 111 -16.89 10.48 15.73
C GLU A 111 -16.81 10.54 14.20
N LEU A 112 -16.07 9.61 13.61
CA LEU A 112 -15.87 9.53 12.17
C LEU A 112 -16.98 8.76 11.44
N LYS A 113 -17.90 8.14 12.18
CA LYS A 113 -19.00 7.35 11.61
C LYS A 113 -19.91 8.25 10.76
N GLY A 114 -20.19 7.82 9.53
CA GLY A 114 -20.96 8.61 8.55
C GLY A 114 -20.14 9.64 7.77
N MET A 115 -18.84 9.75 8.06
CA MET A 115 -17.86 10.51 7.26
C MET A 115 -17.05 9.62 6.33
N TYR A 116 -17.35 8.33 6.30
CA TYR A 116 -16.82 7.38 5.32
C TYR A 116 -17.87 6.33 4.98
N ASP A 117 -17.73 5.76 3.78
CA ASP A 117 -18.36 4.48 3.44
C ASP A 117 -17.36 3.35 3.63
N VAL A 118 -17.86 2.14 3.87
CA VAL A 118 -17.02 0.93 3.92
C VAL A 118 -17.23 0.17 2.62
N GLU A 119 -16.15 0.02 1.86
CA GLU A 119 -16.10 -0.83 0.67
C GLU A 119 -15.29 -2.08 1.01
N THR A 120 -15.84 -3.27 0.72
CA THR A 120 -15.06 -4.50 0.83
C THR A 120 -14.09 -4.57 -0.33
N ARG A 121 -12.80 -4.39 -0.05
CA ARG A 121 -11.73 -4.65 -1.02
C ARG A 121 -11.09 -5.99 -0.75
N TYR A 122 -10.58 -6.60 -1.81
CA TYR A 122 -9.81 -7.82 -1.70
C TYR A 122 -8.36 -7.52 -2.01
N SER A 123 -7.48 -8.06 -1.19
CA SER A 123 -6.04 -7.96 -1.37
C SER A 123 -5.43 -9.35 -1.44
N LEU A 124 -4.38 -9.50 -2.26
CA LEU A 124 -3.60 -10.72 -2.28
C LEU A 124 -2.57 -10.67 -1.14
N ARG A 125 -2.64 -11.64 -0.24
CA ARG A 125 -1.61 -11.90 0.77
C ARG A 125 -0.77 -13.10 0.33
N VAL A 126 0.54 -12.96 0.44
CA VAL A 126 1.53 -13.99 0.07
C VAL A 126 2.30 -14.37 1.32
N ASN A 127 2.28 -15.65 1.69
CA ASN A 127 3.08 -16.19 2.78
C ASN A 127 4.04 -17.23 2.20
N ARG A 128 5.29 -17.25 2.68
CA ARG A 128 6.22 -18.37 2.44
C ARG A 128 5.92 -19.46 3.48
N VAL A 129 5.83 -20.71 3.03
CA VAL A 129 5.53 -21.89 3.85
C VAL A 129 6.78 -22.73 3.98
#